data_AF-A0A0V0W821-F1
#
_entry.id   AF-A0A0V0W821-F1
#
_cell.length_a   1.000
_cell.length_b   1.000
_cell.length_c   1.000
_cell.angle_alpha   90.00
_cell.angle_beta   90.00
_cell.angle_gamma   90.00
#
_symmetry.space_group_name_H-M   'P 1'
#
loop_
_entity.id
_entity.type
_entity.pdbx_description
1 polymer ?
#
loop_
_entity_poly.entity_id
_entity_poly.type
_entity_poly.pdbx_seq_one_letter_code
_entity_poly.pdbx_strand_id
1 'polypeptide(L)'
;MPKVKSKPSKKLIDLVNEYGSDILSTDNTVLFCKACGKTINHEKKYFVYQHLQTAKHKSATEKINTFVADSSSKSQFPTELCMAFIDAGIPLWKLENKSLRSFLEKYTKQHIPSESSLRKHYIDNNFNNVMDRVRREVAYNKIWISIDETIDPVGRFVANVVIGTLEADQPSKEYLLTSEVLEKSNSSTIAQLFTSSLAVLWPEGIRHENVLLFVTDAAPYMKKAAGALKVLFPNMLHLTCLAHGLTYTYISCSSKYTHKDWANGKKLNISYE
;
A
#
# COMPACT_ATOMS: atom_id res chain seq x y z
N MET A 1 3.73 -11.91 -46.18
CA MET A 1 4.90 -12.81 -46.07
C MET A 1 5.62 -12.52 -44.76
N PRO A 2 5.73 -13.47 -43.81
CA PRO A 2 6.50 -13.25 -42.59
C PRO A 2 7.99 -13.31 -42.91
N LYS A 3 8.77 -12.33 -42.44
CA LYS A 3 10.24 -12.35 -42.56
C LYS A 3 10.79 -13.55 -41.79
N VAL A 4 11.42 -14.47 -42.52
CA VAL A 4 12.13 -15.64 -41.99
C VAL A 4 13.19 -15.16 -41.00
N LYS A 5 13.16 -15.66 -39.76
CA LYS A 5 14.21 -15.41 -38.75
C LYS A 5 15.52 -16.02 -39.29
N SER A 6 16.51 -15.17 -39.56
CA SER A 6 17.85 -15.62 -39.92
C SER A 6 18.47 -16.41 -38.77
N LYS A 7 19.31 -17.40 -39.10
CA LYS A 7 20.08 -18.17 -38.11
C LYS A 7 20.87 -17.21 -37.19
N PRO A 8 20.94 -17.47 -35.88
CA PRO A 8 21.68 -16.63 -34.95
C PRO A 8 23.17 -16.57 -35.36
N SER A 9 23.72 -15.37 -35.49
CA SER A 9 25.15 -15.18 -35.74
C SER A 9 25.93 -15.58 -34.49
N LYS A 10 26.50 -16.79 -34.47
CA LYS A 10 27.34 -17.29 -33.35
C LYS A 10 28.34 -16.24 -32.88
N LYS A 11 28.95 -15.50 -33.82
CA LYS A 11 29.93 -14.43 -33.55
C LYS A 11 29.40 -13.30 -32.66
N LEU A 12 28.12 -12.92 -32.77
CA LEU A 12 27.52 -11.86 -31.94
C LEU A 12 27.23 -12.36 -30.53
N ILE A 13 26.74 -13.60 -30.41
CA ILE A 13 26.49 -14.26 -29.13
C ILE A 13 27.81 -14.45 -28.38
N ASP A 14 28.88 -14.87 -29.07
CA ASP A 14 30.21 -15.02 -28.50
C ASP A 14 30.74 -13.68 -27.96
N LEU A 15 30.50 -12.56 -28.66
CA LEU A 15 30.89 -11.22 -28.21
C LEU A 15 30.09 -10.77 -26.97
N VAL A 16 28.79 -11.07 -26.90
CA VAL A 16 27.98 -10.76 -25.71
C VAL A 16 28.42 -11.60 -24.51
N ASN A 17 28.79 -12.86 -24.73
CA ASN A 17 29.31 -13.72 -23.67
C ASN A 17 30.72 -13.29 -23.22
N GLU A 18 31.58 -12.86 -24.15
CA GLU A 18 32.97 -12.43 -23.87
C GLU A 18 33.03 -11.12 -23.08
N TYR A 19 32.18 -10.14 -23.43
CA TYR A 19 32.21 -8.80 -22.82
C TYR A 19 31.06 -8.54 -21.82
N GLY A 20 30.21 -9.54 -21.57
CA GLY A 20 29.14 -9.51 -20.58
C GLY A 20 27.79 -9.05 -21.14
N SER A 21 26.74 -9.81 -20.82
CA SER A 21 25.35 -9.51 -21.15
C SER A 21 24.81 -8.25 -20.49
N ASP A 22 25.48 -7.77 -19.45
CA ASP A 22 25.07 -6.58 -18.69
C ASP A 22 25.47 -5.29 -19.42
N ILE A 23 26.47 -5.38 -20.30
CA ILE A 23 27.02 -4.25 -21.05
C ILE A 23 26.54 -4.27 -22.51
N LEU A 24 26.48 -5.45 -23.11
CA LEU A 24 26.13 -5.65 -24.52
C LEU A 24 24.83 -6.45 -24.70
N SER A 25 24.07 -6.12 -25.73
CA SER A 25 22.93 -6.91 -26.21
C SER A 25 22.98 -7.11 -27.72
N THR A 26 22.28 -8.13 -28.21
CA THR A 26 22.15 -8.39 -29.64
C THR A 26 20.78 -8.96 -29.98
N ASP A 27 20.27 -8.59 -31.15
CA ASP A 27 19.07 -9.15 -31.78
C ASP A 27 19.41 -10.14 -32.91
N ASN A 28 20.65 -10.64 -32.92
CA ASN A 28 21.30 -11.44 -33.96
C ASN A 28 21.64 -10.70 -35.26
N THR A 29 21.36 -9.40 -35.37
CA THR A 29 21.73 -8.58 -36.53
C THR A 29 22.64 -7.43 -36.17
N VAL A 30 22.47 -6.85 -34.98
CA VAL A 30 23.29 -5.76 -34.47
C VAL A 30 23.85 -6.06 -33.07
N LEU A 31 25.00 -5.47 -32.76
CA LEU A 31 25.57 -5.45 -31.41
C LEU A 31 25.29 -4.07 -30.80
N PHE A 32 24.62 -4.04 -29.65
CA PHE A 32 24.17 -2.82 -29.01
C PHE A 32 24.81 -2.65 -27.64
N CYS A 33 25.29 -1.44 -27.33
CA CYS A 33 25.81 -1.08 -26.02
C CYS A 33 24.68 -0.51 -25.16
N LYS A 34 24.33 -1.21 -24.08
CA LYS A 34 23.31 -0.74 -23.13
C LYS A 34 23.75 0.55 -22.44
N ALA A 35 25.05 0.68 -22.12
CA ALA A 35 25.59 1.86 -21.47
C ALA A 35 25.59 3.11 -22.35
N CYS A 36 25.96 2.96 -23.62
CA CYS A 36 26.09 4.09 -24.54
C CYS A 36 24.80 4.40 -25.33
N GLY A 37 23.80 3.52 -25.29
CA GLY A 37 22.57 3.63 -26.07
C GLY A 37 22.80 3.61 -27.59
N LYS A 38 23.85 2.92 -28.05
CA LYS A 38 24.29 2.95 -29.46
C LYS A 38 24.72 1.59 -29.96
N THR A 39 24.52 1.39 -31.26
CA THR A 39 25.02 0.24 -32.01
C THR A 39 26.54 0.30 -32.18
N ILE A 40 27.21 -0.83 -31.98
CA ILE A 40 28.66 -0.98 -32.08
C ILE A 40 29.01 -1.73 -33.37
N ASN A 41 30.07 -1.29 -34.07
CA ASN A 41 30.65 -2.04 -35.18
C ASN A 41 31.30 -3.33 -34.63
N HIS A 42 30.85 -4.48 -35.15
CA HIS A 42 31.26 -5.81 -34.72
C HIS A 42 31.96 -6.62 -35.83
N GLU A 43 32.37 -5.97 -36.92
CA GLU A 43 33.11 -6.61 -38.02
C GLU A 43 34.43 -7.22 -37.53
N LYS A 44 35.14 -6.50 -36.66
CA LYS A 44 36.35 -6.95 -35.98
C LYS A 44 36.21 -6.77 -34.47
N LYS A 45 36.66 -7.77 -33.68
CA LYS A 45 36.65 -7.73 -32.21
C LYS A 45 37.30 -6.46 -31.63
N TYR A 46 38.34 -5.97 -32.30
CA TYR A 46 39.05 -4.75 -31.92
C TYR A 46 38.15 -3.51 -31.82
N PHE A 47 37.14 -3.36 -32.68
CA PHE A 47 36.23 -2.20 -32.62
C PHE A 47 35.34 -2.23 -31.36
N VAL A 48 34.95 -3.42 -30.91
CA VAL A 48 34.21 -3.62 -29.66
C VAL A 48 35.10 -3.27 -28.48
N TYR A 49 36.32 -3.80 -28.45
CA TYR A 49 37.30 -3.50 -27.41
C TYR A 49 37.59 -1.99 -27.31
N GLN A 50 37.83 -1.32 -28.45
CA GLN A 50 38.10 0.11 -28.49
C GLN A 50 36.92 0.93 -27.97
N HIS A 51 35.68 0.56 -28.31
CA HIS A 51 34.47 1.20 -27.79
C HIS A 51 34.41 1.13 -26.25
N LEU A 52 34.65 -0.05 -25.67
CA LEU A 52 34.63 -0.27 -24.22
C LEU A 52 35.71 0.55 -23.48
N GLN A 53 36.82 0.85 -24.16
CA GLN A 53 37.89 1.66 -23.58
C GLN A 53 37.67 3.18 -23.67
N THR A 54 36.65 3.64 -24.41
CA THR A 54 36.40 5.09 -24.54
C THR A 54 35.98 5.72 -23.22
N ALA A 55 36.43 6.95 -22.96
CA ALA A 55 36.04 7.73 -21.77
C ALA A 55 34.51 7.93 -21.67
N LYS A 56 33.84 8.01 -22.82
CA LYS A 56 32.37 8.09 -22.90
C LYS A 56 31.69 6.81 -22.42
N HIS A 57 32.23 5.64 -22.77
CA HIS A 57 31.72 4.37 -22.27
C HIS A 57 31.96 4.25 -20.75
N LYS A 58 33.20 4.49 -20.29
CA LYS A 58 33.56 4.40 -18.86
C LYS A 58 32.65 5.27 -17.98
N SER A 59 32.45 6.53 -18.36
CA SER A 59 31.54 7.44 -17.64
C SER A 59 30.05 7.05 -17.72
N ALA A 60 29.60 6.43 -18.81
CA ALA A 60 28.23 5.94 -18.93
C ALA A 60 28.00 4.67 -18.10
N THR A 61 28.99 3.78 -18.05
CA THR A 61 28.95 2.54 -17.25
C THR A 61 29.04 2.85 -15.75
N GLU A 62 29.83 3.84 -15.33
CA GLU A 62 29.86 4.34 -13.95
C GLU A 62 28.49 4.87 -13.50
N LYS A 63 27.78 5.59 -14.39
CA LYS A 63 26.40 6.05 -14.12
C LYS A 63 25.42 4.88 -13.98
N ILE A 64 25.54 3.82 -14.78
CA ILE A 64 24.67 2.64 -14.63
C ILE A 64 24.98 1.87 -13.35
N ASN A 65 26.26 1.69 -13.01
CA ASN A 65 26.65 0.98 -11.78
C ASN A 65 26.23 1.72 -10.51
N THR A 66 26.19 3.05 -10.52
CA THR A 66 25.60 3.83 -9.41
C THR A 66 24.09 3.64 -9.29
N PHE A 67 23.36 3.47 -10.40
CA PHE A 67 21.93 3.15 -10.38
C PHE A 67 21.62 1.68 -10.02
N VAL A 68 22.53 0.74 -10.33
CA VAL A 68 22.35 -0.71 -10.05
C VAL A 68 22.84 -1.10 -8.65
N ALA A 69 23.82 -0.39 -8.08
CA ALA A 69 24.20 -0.58 -6.68
C ALA A 69 23.07 -0.18 -5.71
N ASP A 70 22.19 0.74 -6.11
CA ASP A 70 21.06 1.23 -5.30
C ASP A 70 19.84 0.28 -5.28
N SER A 71 19.83 -0.76 -6.13
CA SER A 71 18.66 -1.64 -6.29
C SER A 71 18.78 -3.02 -5.63
N SER A 72 19.92 -3.37 -5.02
CA SER A 72 20.10 -4.72 -4.43
C SER A 72 20.23 -4.78 -2.90
N SER A 73 20.35 -3.65 -2.20
CA SER A 73 20.01 -3.57 -0.76
C SER A 73 19.85 -2.11 -0.34
N LYS A 74 18.62 -1.60 -0.30
CA LYS A 74 18.36 -0.38 0.48
C LYS A 74 18.88 -0.64 1.89
N SER A 75 19.69 0.28 2.42
CA SER A 75 20.30 0.06 3.74
C SER A 75 19.24 -0.29 4.79
N GLN A 76 19.52 -1.33 5.57
CA GLN A 76 18.61 -1.91 6.56
C GLN A 76 18.20 -0.87 7.62
N PHE A 77 19.14 -0.03 8.05
CA PHE A 77 18.94 0.94 9.13
C PHE A 77 17.85 2.01 8.84
N PRO A 78 17.89 2.78 7.73
CA PRO A 78 16.81 3.70 7.37
C PRO A 78 15.43 3.05 7.26
N THR A 79 15.39 1.82 6.76
CA THR A 79 14.15 1.05 6.59
C THR A 79 13.53 0.73 7.96
N GLU A 80 14.35 0.18 8.87
CA GLU A 80 13.95 -0.15 10.24
C GLU A 80 13.63 1.09 11.07
N LEU A 81 14.41 2.18 10.93
CA LEU A 81 14.14 3.45 11.60
C LEU A 81 12.78 4.02 11.17
N CYS A 82 12.50 4.02 9.86
CA CYS A 82 11.22 4.47 9.32
C CYS A 82 10.07 3.64 9.89
N MET A 83 10.22 2.32 9.90
CA MET A 83 9.21 1.40 10.41
C MET A 83 8.95 1.62 11.91
N ALA A 84 10.00 1.73 12.73
CA ALA A 84 9.88 1.97 14.16
C ALA A 84 9.16 3.28 14.51
N PHE A 85 9.41 4.35 13.74
CA PHE A 85 8.70 5.62 13.92
C PHE A 85 7.22 5.51 13.57
N ILE A 86 6.89 4.83 12.47
CA ILE A 86 5.50 4.61 12.04
C ILE A 86 4.75 3.75 13.06
N ASP A 87 5.34 2.63 13.50
CA ASP A 87 4.74 1.71 14.48
C ASP A 87 4.53 2.38 15.84
N ALA A 88 5.41 3.30 16.23
CA ALA A 88 5.27 4.08 17.45
C ALA A 88 4.30 5.28 17.32
N GLY A 89 3.70 5.51 16.14
CA GLY A 89 2.85 6.68 15.88
C GLY A 89 3.60 8.01 15.93
N ILE A 90 4.92 8.00 15.70
CA ILE A 90 5.78 9.18 15.76
C ILE A 90 5.93 9.75 14.34
N PRO A 91 5.51 11.01 14.09
CA PRO A 91 5.68 11.63 12.78
C PRO A 91 7.15 11.72 12.37
N LEU A 92 7.45 11.34 11.12
CA LEU A 92 8.82 11.31 10.59
C LEU A 92 9.53 12.67 10.65
N TRP A 93 8.78 13.78 10.58
CA TRP A 93 9.36 15.13 10.65
C TRP A 93 10.03 15.40 12.00
N LYS A 94 9.72 14.61 13.05
CA LYS A 94 10.43 14.69 14.34
C LYS A 94 11.92 14.42 14.20
N LEU A 95 12.34 13.65 13.18
CA LEU A 95 13.76 13.40 12.87
C LEU A 95 14.50 14.63 12.33
N GLU A 96 13.78 15.68 11.92
CA GLU A 96 14.39 16.98 11.55
C GLU A 96 14.78 17.81 12.77
N ASN A 97 14.34 17.43 13.98
CA ASN A 97 14.79 18.07 15.20
C ASN A 97 16.29 17.82 15.42
N LYS A 98 17.09 18.89 15.39
CA LYS A 98 18.56 18.81 15.51
C LYS A 98 19.02 18.04 16.76
N SER A 99 18.39 18.26 17.91
CA SER A 99 18.79 17.63 19.17
C SER A 99 18.52 16.12 19.15
N LEU A 100 17.33 15.71 18.69
CA LEU A 100 17.00 14.29 18.53
C LEU A 100 17.91 13.63 17.49
N ARG A 101 18.10 14.30 16.37
CA ARG A 101 18.94 13.81 15.27
C ARG A 101 20.39 13.60 15.73
N SER A 102 21.00 14.61 16.34
CA SER A 102 22.37 14.51 16.86
C SER A 102 22.49 13.46 17.96
N PHE A 103 21.48 13.30 18.81
CA PHE A 103 21.43 12.21 19.79
C PHE A 103 21.45 10.84 19.10
N LEU A 104 20.56 10.62 18.12
CA LEU A 104 20.49 9.35 17.39
C LEU A 104 21.80 9.07 16.64
N GLU A 105 22.31 10.02 15.85
CA GLU A 105 23.58 9.89 15.12
C GLU A 105 24.76 9.57 16.06
N LYS A 106 24.79 10.18 17.25
CA LYS A 106 25.84 9.94 18.25
C LYS A 106 25.86 8.49 18.74
N TYR A 107 24.69 7.90 19.01
CA TYR A 107 24.61 6.57 19.61
C TYR A 107 24.49 5.43 18.58
N THR A 108 23.84 5.65 17.44
CA THR A 108 23.72 4.64 16.38
C THR A 108 24.97 4.57 15.50
N LYS A 109 25.78 5.64 15.46
CA LYS A 109 26.89 5.80 14.50
C LYS A 109 26.45 5.75 13.03
N GLN A 110 25.17 5.97 12.78
CA GLN A 110 24.57 5.98 11.45
C GLN A 110 24.07 7.39 11.13
N HIS A 111 24.13 7.78 9.86
CA HIS A 111 23.50 9.01 9.39
C HIS A 111 21.98 8.86 9.41
N ILE A 112 21.27 9.84 9.97
CA ILE A 112 19.81 9.83 10.00
C ILE A 112 19.26 10.38 8.69
N PRO A 113 18.44 9.66 7.92
CA PRO A 113 17.83 10.23 6.71
C PRO A 113 16.91 11.40 7.03
N SER A 114 16.75 12.33 6.08
CA SER A 114 15.74 13.39 6.20
C SER A 114 14.33 12.81 6.05
N GLU A 115 13.33 13.53 6.56
CA GLU A 115 11.92 13.16 6.42
C GLU A 115 11.54 12.99 4.93
N SER A 116 12.02 13.88 4.06
CA SER A 116 11.80 13.76 2.61
C SER A 116 12.37 12.47 2.04
N SER A 117 13.56 12.05 2.51
CA SER A 117 14.20 10.81 2.04
C SER A 117 13.43 9.58 2.51
N LEU A 118 12.98 9.57 3.77
CA LEU A 118 12.16 8.49 4.32
C LEU A 118 10.85 8.32 3.55
N ARG A 119 10.15 9.43 3.28
CA ARG A 119 8.91 9.41 2.50
C ARG A 119 9.07 8.87 1.10
N LYS A 120 10.08 9.33 0.36
CA LYS A 120 10.26 8.99 -1.06
C LYS A 120 10.75 7.57 -1.28
N HIS A 121 11.58 7.05 -0.38
CA HIS A 121 12.34 5.84 -0.67
C HIS A 121 11.97 4.65 0.22
N TYR A 122 11.37 4.88 1.39
CA TYR A 122 11.19 3.83 2.40
C TYR A 122 9.72 3.58 2.77
N ILE A 123 8.84 4.59 2.73
CA ILE A 123 7.42 4.41 3.07
C ILE A 123 6.75 3.37 2.18
N ASP A 124 6.85 3.50 0.85
CA ASP A 124 6.15 2.58 -0.05
C ASP A 124 6.61 1.13 0.13
N ASN A 125 7.91 0.94 0.38
CA ASN A 125 8.47 -0.38 0.65
C ASN A 125 7.94 -0.97 1.97
N ASN A 126 7.91 -0.15 3.03
CA ASN A 126 7.37 -0.56 4.33
C ASN A 126 5.87 -0.86 4.23
N PHE A 127 5.11 -0.03 3.51
CA PHE A 127 3.70 -0.27 3.23
C PHE A 127 3.49 -1.60 2.52
N ASN A 128 4.24 -1.89 1.45
CA ASN A 128 4.13 -3.15 0.73
C ASN A 128 4.50 -4.35 1.63
N ASN A 129 5.53 -4.24 2.46
CA ASN A 129 5.91 -5.29 3.41
C ASN A 129 4.81 -5.57 4.43
N VAL A 130 4.18 -4.53 4.98
CA VAL A 130 3.05 -4.66 5.90
C VAL A 130 1.84 -5.25 5.18
N MET A 131 1.54 -4.77 3.97
CA MET A 131 0.41 -5.26 3.19
C MET A 131 0.57 -6.73 2.84
N ASP A 132 1.77 -7.17 2.46
CA ASP A 132 2.05 -8.59 2.20
C ASP A 132 1.93 -9.44 3.47
N ARG A 133 2.28 -8.90 4.65
CA ARG A 133 2.00 -9.57 5.93
C ARG A 133 0.50 -9.71 6.16
N VAL A 134 -0.27 -8.63 6.01
CA VAL A 134 -1.74 -8.65 6.16
C VAL A 134 -2.35 -9.67 5.19
N ARG A 135 -1.94 -9.66 3.92
CA ARG A 135 -2.40 -10.61 2.90
C ARG A 135 -2.13 -12.06 3.30
N ARG A 136 -0.93 -12.37 3.83
CA ARG A 136 -0.59 -13.72 4.30
C ARG A 136 -1.45 -14.15 5.49
N GLU A 137 -1.68 -13.26 6.45
CA GLU A 137 -2.50 -13.56 7.63
C GLU A 137 -3.98 -13.74 7.29
N VAL A 138 -4.47 -13.00 6.29
CA VAL A 138 -5.89 -13.04 5.89
C VAL A 138 -6.17 -14.11 4.83
N ALA A 139 -5.16 -14.55 4.08
CA ALA A 139 -5.31 -15.34 2.84
C ALA A 139 -6.37 -16.45 2.93
N TYR A 140 -6.28 -17.33 3.91
CA TYR A 140 -7.14 -18.52 4.02
C TYR A 140 -8.29 -18.38 5.01
N ASN A 141 -8.39 -17.23 5.67
CA ASN A 141 -9.35 -17.01 6.72
C ASN A 141 -10.66 -16.44 6.17
N LYS A 142 -11.75 -16.75 6.88
CA LYS A 142 -13.01 -16.04 6.71
C LYS A 142 -12.84 -14.64 7.31
N ILE A 143 -13.43 -13.64 6.68
CA ILE A 143 -13.27 -12.25 7.08
C ILE A 143 -14.60 -11.57 7.36
N TRP A 144 -14.50 -10.56 8.21
CA TRP A 144 -15.47 -9.49 8.29
C TRP A 144 -14.85 -8.21 7.74
N ILE A 145 -15.71 -7.33 7.22
CA ILE A 145 -15.34 -6.01 6.73
C ILE A 145 -16.30 -4.99 7.32
N SER A 146 -15.78 -3.87 7.78
CA SER A 146 -16.56 -2.72 8.22
C SER A 146 -16.19 -1.50 7.41
N ILE A 147 -17.20 -0.76 6.98
CA ILE A 147 -17.02 0.52 6.31
C ILE A 147 -17.77 1.58 7.12
N ASP A 148 -17.04 2.60 7.54
CA ASP A 148 -17.60 3.73 8.25
C ASP A 148 -17.15 5.04 7.59
N GLU A 149 -18.09 5.97 7.47
CA GLU A 149 -17.86 7.27 6.85
C GLU A 149 -17.75 8.33 7.94
N THR A 150 -16.78 9.22 7.77
CA THR A 150 -16.60 10.40 8.61
C THR A 150 -16.47 11.65 7.75
N ILE A 151 -16.62 12.81 8.38
CA ILE A 151 -16.40 14.10 7.73
C ILE A 151 -15.20 14.73 8.40
N ASP A 152 -14.17 15.02 7.61
CA ASP A 152 -12.99 15.69 8.15
C ASP A 152 -13.27 17.17 8.48
N PRO A 153 -12.37 17.87 9.20
CA PRO A 153 -12.58 19.27 9.55
C PRO A 153 -12.71 20.25 8.36
N VAL A 154 -12.37 19.80 7.15
CA VAL A 154 -12.46 20.58 5.90
C VAL A 154 -13.76 20.23 5.13
N GLY A 155 -14.60 19.36 5.69
CA GLY A 155 -15.89 18.97 5.10
C GLY A 155 -15.79 17.88 4.04
N ARG A 156 -14.66 17.16 3.94
CA ARG A 156 -14.49 16.05 3.00
C ARG A 156 -15.04 14.77 3.62
N PHE A 157 -15.79 14.01 2.83
CA PHE A 157 -16.21 12.67 3.22
C PHE A 157 -15.01 11.73 3.14
N VAL A 158 -14.69 11.05 4.24
CA VAL A 158 -13.62 10.06 4.32
C VAL A 158 -14.23 8.74 4.75
N ALA A 159 -14.03 7.69 3.95
CA ALA A 159 -14.49 6.36 4.27
C ALA A 159 -13.32 5.49 4.70
N ASN A 160 -13.46 4.88 5.88
CA ASN A 160 -12.48 3.99 6.45
C ASN A 160 -12.95 2.54 6.27
N VAL A 161 -12.06 1.69 5.77
CA VAL A 161 -12.33 0.28 5.55
C VAL A 161 -11.47 -0.53 6.50
N VAL A 162 -12.12 -1.18 7.45
CA VAL A 162 -11.48 -2.08 8.41
C VAL A 162 -11.84 -3.51 8.03
N ILE A 163 -10.86 -4.40 8.05
CA ILE A 163 -11.07 -5.84 7.89
C ILE A 163 -10.59 -6.57 9.12
N GLY A 164 -11.18 -7.74 9.39
CA GLY A 164 -10.65 -8.63 10.41
C GLY A 164 -10.88 -10.09 10.06
N THR A 165 -10.03 -10.97 10.61
CA THR A 165 -10.21 -12.42 10.50
C THR A 165 -11.31 -12.90 11.46
N LEU A 166 -12.07 -13.90 11.02
CA LEU A 166 -13.06 -14.61 11.83
C LEU A 166 -12.48 -15.96 12.22
N GLU A 167 -12.04 -16.08 13.47
CA GLU A 167 -11.50 -17.29 14.05
C GLU A 167 -12.38 -17.72 15.24
N ALA A 168 -12.61 -19.03 15.40
CA ALA A 168 -13.53 -19.54 16.42
C ALA A 168 -12.97 -19.37 17.85
N ASP A 169 -11.64 -19.51 17.98
CA ASP A 169 -10.98 -19.68 19.28
C ASP A 169 -10.07 -18.49 19.65
N GLN A 170 -9.96 -17.48 18.78
CA GLN A 170 -9.06 -16.34 18.98
C GLN A 170 -9.76 -15.01 18.64
N PRO A 171 -9.40 -13.92 19.35
CA PRO A 171 -9.86 -12.57 18.98
C PRO A 171 -9.49 -12.25 17.53
N SER A 172 -10.37 -11.53 16.83
CA SER A 172 -10.09 -11.09 15.48
C SER A 172 -8.87 -10.18 15.45
N LYS A 173 -7.94 -10.46 14.53
CA LYS A 173 -6.91 -9.49 14.18
C LYS A 173 -7.47 -8.51 13.17
N GLU A 174 -7.33 -7.22 13.47
CA GLU A 174 -8.00 -6.14 12.78
C GLU A 174 -7.01 -5.25 12.06
N TYR A 175 -7.37 -4.84 10.85
CA TYR A 175 -6.52 -4.03 9.98
C TYR A 175 -7.34 -2.91 9.35
N LEU A 176 -6.88 -1.67 9.49
CA LEU A 176 -7.32 -0.58 8.65
C LEU A 176 -6.69 -0.77 7.26
N LEU A 177 -7.50 -1.20 6.30
CA LEU A 177 -7.03 -1.57 4.96
C LEU A 177 -6.85 -0.33 4.07
N THR A 178 -7.84 0.57 4.08
CA THR A 178 -7.77 1.83 3.33
C THR A 178 -8.60 2.91 4.00
N SER A 179 -8.23 4.17 3.73
CA SER A 179 -8.95 5.38 4.11
C SER A 179 -9.00 6.27 2.88
N GLU A 180 -10.19 6.40 2.28
CA GLU A 180 -10.36 7.08 0.99
C GLU A 180 -11.26 8.30 1.12
N VAL A 181 -10.88 9.38 0.46
CA VAL A 181 -11.73 10.56 0.32
C VAL A 181 -12.78 10.28 -0.75
N LEU A 182 -14.05 10.36 -0.37
CA LEU A 182 -15.17 10.16 -1.26
C LEU A 182 -15.72 11.51 -1.74
N GLU A 183 -16.07 11.60 -3.02
CA GLU A 183 -16.77 12.79 -3.54
C GLU A 183 -18.19 12.90 -2.98
N LYS A 184 -18.85 11.75 -2.78
CA LYS A 184 -20.24 11.65 -2.30
C LYS A 184 -20.43 10.34 -1.53
N SER A 185 -21.14 10.41 -0.40
CA SER A 185 -21.66 9.23 0.31
C SER A 185 -22.95 8.76 -0.35
N ASN A 186 -22.87 7.64 -1.09
CA ASN A 186 -24.04 6.98 -1.68
C ASN A 186 -23.79 5.47 -1.82
N SER A 187 -24.86 4.72 -2.10
CA SER A 187 -24.79 3.25 -2.11
C SER A 187 -23.82 2.68 -3.16
N SER A 188 -23.69 3.32 -4.33
CA SER A 188 -22.77 2.86 -5.37
C SER A 188 -21.32 3.12 -5.00
N THR A 189 -21.01 4.30 -4.45
CA THR A 189 -19.65 4.65 -4.02
C THR A 189 -19.17 3.71 -2.92
N ILE A 190 -20.03 3.36 -1.95
CA ILE A 190 -19.72 2.37 -0.92
C ILE A 190 -19.49 0.97 -1.51
N ALA A 191 -20.34 0.52 -2.42
CA ALA A 191 -20.18 -0.80 -3.05
C ALA A 191 -18.89 -0.88 -3.89
N GLN A 192 -18.53 0.22 -4.56
CA GLN A 192 -17.27 0.33 -5.28
C GLN A 192 -16.09 0.30 -4.33
N LEU A 193 -16.10 1.11 -3.25
CA LEU A 193 -15.06 1.12 -2.23
C LEU A 193 -14.84 -0.26 -1.62
N PHE A 194 -15.93 -0.96 -1.28
CA PHE A 194 -15.89 -2.33 -0.78
C PHE A 194 -15.14 -3.25 -1.74
N THR A 195 -15.50 -3.22 -3.02
CA THR A 195 -14.92 -4.11 -4.04
C THR A 195 -13.46 -3.75 -4.33
N SER A 196 -13.14 -2.46 -4.45
CA SER A 196 -11.77 -1.96 -4.62
C SER A 196 -10.87 -2.36 -3.46
N SER A 197 -11.38 -2.27 -2.23
CA SER A 197 -10.65 -2.67 -1.03
C SER A 197 -10.32 -4.17 -1.05
N LEU A 198 -11.27 -5.02 -1.43
CA LEU A 198 -11.02 -6.46 -1.57
C LEU A 198 -10.04 -6.78 -2.72
N ALA A 199 -10.00 -5.98 -3.79
CA ALA A 199 -9.02 -6.14 -4.86
C ALA A 199 -7.60 -5.77 -4.39
N VAL A 200 -7.45 -4.80 -3.49
CA VAL A 200 -6.17 -4.49 -2.84
C VAL A 200 -5.70 -5.64 -1.94
N LEU A 201 -6.64 -6.27 -1.23
CA LEU A 201 -6.38 -7.42 -0.37
C LEU A 201 -6.04 -8.69 -1.16
N TRP A 202 -6.76 -8.98 -2.24
CA TRP A 202 -6.56 -10.17 -3.07
C TRP A 202 -6.29 -9.80 -4.54
N PRO A 203 -5.05 -9.42 -4.89
CA PRO A 203 -4.71 -9.00 -6.25
C PRO A 203 -4.82 -10.12 -7.29
N GLU A 204 -4.74 -11.39 -6.86
CA GLU A 204 -4.91 -12.56 -7.74
C GLU A 204 -6.38 -12.92 -8.03
N GLY A 205 -7.31 -12.32 -7.28
CA GLY A 205 -8.75 -12.58 -7.42
C GLY A 205 -9.48 -12.57 -6.08
N ILE A 206 -10.64 -11.90 -6.04
CA ILE A 206 -11.44 -11.74 -4.83
C ILE A 206 -12.00 -13.11 -4.38
N ARG A 207 -11.79 -13.46 -3.12
CA ARG A 207 -12.32 -14.69 -2.50
C ARG A 207 -13.73 -14.44 -1.97
N HIS A 208 -14.72 -14.39 -2.86
CA HIS A 208 -16.12 -14.06 -2.53
C HIS A 208 -16.71 -14.89 -1.39
N GLU A 209 -16.41 -16.18 -1.34
CA GLU A 209 -16.89 -17.12 -0.30
C GLU A 209 -16.25 -16.93 1.08
N ASN A 210 -15.17 -16.14 1.17
CA ASN A 210 -14.48 -15.85 2.42
C ASN A 210 -14.99 -14.58 3.10
N VAL A 211 -15.80 -13.77 2.42
CA VAL A 211 -16.41 -12.58 3.02
C VAL A 211 -17.73 -12.97 3.65
N LEU A 212 -17.76 -13.02 4.99
CA LEU A 212 -18.93 -13.53 5.73
C LEU A 212 -19.73 -12.44 6.42
N LEU A 213 -19.11 -11.34 6.84
CA LEU A 213 -19.79 -10.26 7.55
C LEU A 213 -19.45 -8.92 6.93
N PHE A 214 -20.47 -8.10 6.73
CA PHE A 214 -20.34 -6.70 6.38
C PHE A 214 -21.03 -5.86 7.45
N VAL A 215 -20.26 -5.03 8.15
CA VAL A 215 -20.74 -4.20 9.26
C VAL A 215 -20.73 -2.74 8.81
N THR A 216 -21.86 -2.05 8.95
CA THR A 216 -21.97 -0.62 8.64
C THR A 216 -22.87 0.09 9.62
N ASP A 217 -23.01 1.40 9.52
CA ASP A 217 -24.12 2.11 10.14
C ASP A 217 -25.49 1.63 9.60
N ALA A 218 -26.56 2.14 10.19
CA ALA A 218 -27.93 1.80 9.81
C ALA A 218 -28.50 2.66 8.67
N ALA A 219 -27.68 3.48 8.00
CA ALA A 219 -28.14 4.44 7.00
C ALA A 219 -28.77 3.73 5.79
N PRO A 220 -29.81 4.32 5.16
CA PRO A 220 -30.51 3.69 4.05
C PRO A 220 -29.62 3.33 2.86
N TYR A 221 -28.64 4.17 2.53
CA TYR A 221 -27.73 3.92 1.41
C TYR A 221 -26.72 2.80 1.72
N MET A 222 -26.28 2.63 2.98
CA MET A 222 -25.45 1.50 3.39
C MET A 222 -26.21 0.18 3.26
N LYS A 223 -27.46 0.13 3.74
CA LYS A 223 -28.34 -1.05 3.57
C LYS A 223 -28.58 -1.36 2.09
N LYS A 224 -28.78 -0.33 1.26
CA LYS A 224 -28.92 -0.48 -0.19
C LYS A 224 -27.63 -1.02 -0.84
N ALA A 225 -26.46 -0.53 -0.42
CA ALA A 225 -25.17 -1.03 -0.89
C ALA A 225 -24.98 -2.51 -0.51
N ALA A 226 -25.24 -2.86 0.75
CA ALA A 226 -25.16 -4.23 1.25
C ALA A 226 -26.11 -5.18 0.50
N GLY A 227 -27.33 -4.73 0.20
CA GLY A 227 -28.28 -5.49 -0.62
C GLY A 227 -27.77 -5.75 -2.03
N ALA A 228 -27.13 -4.77 -2.67
CA ALA A 228 -26.51 -4.95 -3.98
C ALA A 228 -25.29 -5.89 -3.91
N LEU A 229 -24.44 -5.74 -2.89
CA LEU A 229 -23.26 -6.57 -2.67
C LEU A 229 -23.63 -8.03 -2.35
N LYS A 230 -24.78 -8.28 -1.70
CA LYS A 230 -25.26 -9.65 -1.40
C LYS A 230 -25.41 -10.52 -2.66
N VAL A 231 -25.67 -9.91 -3.82
CA VAL A 231 -25.72 -10.63 -5.12
C VAL A 231 -24.34 -11.17 -5.51
N LEU A 232 -23.28 -10.40 -5.24
CA LEU A 232 -21.89 -10.76 -5.55
C LEU A 232 -21.23 -11.59 -4.43
N PHE A 233 -21.72 -11.45 -3.19
CA PHE A 233 -21.20 -12.10 -1.99
C PHE A 233 -22.34 -12.86 -1.29
N PRO A 234 -22.77 -14.02 -1.82
CA PRO A 234 -23.97 -14.72 -1.35
C PRO A 234 -23.87 -15.18 0.12
N ASN A 235 -22.66 -15.47 0.61
CA ASN A 235 -22.43 -15.90 2.00
C ASN A 235 -22.33 -14.73 2.99
N MET A 236 -22.21 -13.48 2.51
CA MET A 236 -22.02 -12.31 3.35
C MET A 236 -23.32 -11.91 4.06
N LEU A 237 -23.31 -11.80 5.38
CA LEU A 237 -24.39 -11.24 6.17
C LEU A 237 -24.11 -9.75 6.43
N HIS A 238 -25.13 -8.92 6.22
CA HIS A 238 -25.06 -7.50 6.58
C HIS A 238 -25.57 -7.29 7.99
N LEU A 239 -24.76 -6.64 8.82
CA LEU A 239 -25.11 -6.27 10.19
C LEU A 239 -25.00 -4.75 10.34
N THR A 240 -26.00 -4.15 10.98
CA THR A 240 -25.93 -2.75 11.37
C THR A 240 -25.23 -2.62 12.73
N CYS A 241 -24.37 -1.62 12.87
CA CYS A 241 -23.61 -1.34 14.07
C CYS A 241 -24.53 -1.18 15.29
N LEU A 242 -24.32 -2.02 16.31
CA LEU A 242 -25.10 -2.01 17.55
C LEU A 242 -24.91 -0.72 18.33
N ALA A 243 -23.72 -0.11 18.30
CA ALA A 243 -23.46 1.17 18.98
C ALA A 243 -24.32 2.30 18.39
N HIS A 244 -24.49 2.34 17.07
CA HIS A 244 -25.41 3.25 16.41
C HIS A 244 -26.87 2.98 16.83
N GLY A 245 -27.26 1.70 16.90
CA GLY A 245 -28.59 1.30 17.38
C GLY A 245 -28.85 1.77 18.82
N LEU A 246 -27.92 1.51 19.73
CA LEU A 246 -28.02 1.93 21.14
C LEU A 246 -28.10 3.44 21.28
N THR A 247 -27.22 4.17 20.59
CA THR A 247 -27.22 5.64 20.58
C THR A 247 -28.55 6.19 20.06
N TYR A 248 -29.08 5.63 18.98
CA TYR A 248 -30.37 6.04 18.43
C TYR A 248 -31.52 5.76 19.41
N THR A 249 -31.55 4.60 20.05
CA THR A 249 -32.57 4.28 21.06
C THR A 249 -32.50 5.22 22.25
N TYR A 250 -31.30 5.55 22.73
CA TYR A 250 -31.10 6.51 23.82
C TYR A 250 -31.62 7.90 23.45
N ILE A 251 -31.27 8.42 22.27
CA ILE A 251 -31.75 9.73 21.79
C ILE A 251 -33.28 9.71 21.62
N SER A 252 -33.84 8.64 21.07
CA SER A 252 -35.29 8.50 20.89
C SER A 252 -36.05 8.45 22.22
N CYS A 253 -35.52 7.72 23.23
CA CYS A 253 -36.07 7.75 24.57
C CYS A 253 -35.93 9.16 25.19
N SER A 254 -34.74 9.75 25.18
CA SER A 254 -34.48 11.07 25.76
C SER A 254 -35.40 12.16 25.17
N SER A 255 -35.59 12.18 23.85
CA SER A 255 -36.52 13.10 23.18
C SER A 255 -38.00 12.87 23.52
N LYS A 256 -38.41 11.63 23.86
CA LYS A 256 -39.77 11.34 24.34
C LYS A 256 -40.00 11.71 25.80
N TYR A 257 -38.96 11.65 26.64
CA TYR A 257 -39.07 11.93 28.08
C TYR A 257 -38.71 13.38 28.46
N THR A 258 -38.02 14.14 27.60
CA THR A 258 -37.69 15.56 27.86
C THR A 258 -38.88 16.52 27.84
N HIS A 259 -40.06 16.09 27.36
CA HIS A 259 -41.27 16.93 27.32
C HIS A 259 -42.30 16.65 28.43
N LYS A 260 -42.11 15.61 29.26
CA LYS A 260 -43.07 15.25 30.33
C LYS A 260 -42.52 15.27 31.75
N ASP A 261 -41.21 15.10 31.96
CA ASP A 261 -40.69 14.93 33.32
C ASP A 261 -39.87 16.11 33.85
N TRP A 262 -39.70 17.19 33.07
CA TRP A 262 -39.13 18.44 33.58
C TRP A 262 -40.09 19.28 34.44
N ALA A 263 -41.26 18.72 34.79
CA ALA A 263 -42.19 19.31 35.75
C ALA A 263 -41.91 18.91 37.21
N ASN A 264 -41.04 17.93 37.49
CA ASN A 264 -40.71 17.54 38.87
C ASN A 264 -39.20 17.42 39.05
N GLY A 265 -38.59 18.55 39.44
CA GLY A 265 -37.15 18.72 39.56
C GLY A 265 -36.45 17.70 40.46
N LYS A 266 -35.74 16.76 39.84
CA LYS A 266 -34.51 16.16 40.38
C LYS A 266 -33.46 16.09 39.27
N LYS A 267 -32.45 16.96 39.36
CA LYS A 267 -31.25 16.88 38.53
C LYS A 267 -30.49 15.60 38.88
N LEU A 268 -30.36 14.69 37.92
CA LEU A 268 -29.32 13.66 37.96
C LEU A 268 -28.01 14.31 37.49
N ASN A 269 -27.17 14.70 38.43
CA ASN A 269 -25.76 14.97 38.15
C ASN A 269 -25.07 13.61 38.01
N ILE A 270 -24.65 13.28 36.79
CA ILE A 270 -23.65 12.23 36.57
C ILE A 270 -22.35 12.97 36.27
N SER A 271 -21.49 13.03 37.28
CA SER A 271 -20.09 13.41 37.14
C SER A 271 -19.36 12.28 36.41
N TYR A 272 -18.64 12.61 35.34
CA TYR A 272 -17.63 11.72 34.78
C TYR A 272 -16.37 11.92 35.62
N GLU A 273 -15.99 10.90 36.40
CA GLU A 273 -14.62 10.67 36.86
C GLU A 273 -13.96 9.65 35.93
#